data_AF-A0A2D2AH29-F1
#
_entry.id   AF-A0A2D2AH29-F1
#
_cell.length_a   1.000
_cell.length_b   1.000
_cell.length_c   1.000
_cell.angle_alpha   90.00
_cell.angle_beta   90.00
_cell.angle_gamma   90.00
#
_symmetry.space_group_name_H-M   'P 1'
#
loop_
_entity.id
_entity.type
_entity.pdbx_description
1 polymer ?
#
loop_
_entity_poly.entity_id
_entity_poly.type
_entity_poly.pdbx_seq_one_letter_code
_entity_poly.pdbx_strand_id
1 'polypeptide(L)'
;MRRRQLAVVITALSSSSWWASVDSFVPPHANPFATGVNSKADIRRSERGGLENLLGVPRLPECNGSIGRRVNQRHRVTAADAGAREEEAEVVVIGSGIAGLCTAALLTSYGKKVVVCESHTQAGGCAHGFDRKGYKFDSGPSLFSGMSISPTPNPLKHVFNAIGEDVEWLTYDTWGVKLPEGYFDNAVGPEPFRETISRFGGPGAQEEWDRLTEYLLELSECTMGLPPFSLRTGPGAVVTMAQFLPTLVKVAKVGQSLQDPFTDVLKKLNVTDPFVTNWLNLLCFLLQGLPSDGTTTAVMSYMIADWCRPGVVLDYPKGGTEALVDALVRGVEAKGGKVMLGAHVEKVVVEEGKACGVRLRSGKVIRASRSVVSNASIWDTLRLVPEGALPEEFVKEKEATPQCKSFMHVHLGVRCHDLIDAAEKEGGDAFSPRCHYAVVADWGKPIDAAGNVIVVSIPSVLDPSLAPAGCHTVHAYTAGCEPFAIWEGLDPKSEEYRKLKEERAQVLMDAVEAVFPNLESRLDVRLIGTPLTAQRFLRRDRGTYGPEVKAGRDTFAGPNTPLPGLVCTGDSVWPGIGVPAVAASGTLVANMMVSPLKQLRMLKNIDFGGVGVGAE
;
A
#
# COMPACT_ATOMS: atom_id res chain seq x y z
N MET A 1 -36.51 -24.25 -12.28
CA MET A 1 -36.11 -22.84 -12.06
C MET A 1 -34.69 -22.66 -11.53
N ARG A 2 -34.21 -23.42 -10.53
CA ARG A 2 -32.86 -23.26 -9.92
C ARG A 2 -31.64 -23.53 -10.83
N ARG A 3 -31.77 -24.33 -11.90
CA ARG A 3 -30.67 -24.61 -12.86
C ARG A 3 -30.44 -23.51 -13.92
N ARG A 4 -31.44 -22.66 -14.19
CA ARG A 4 -31.30 -21.54 -15.15
C ARG A 4 -30.65 -20.31 -14.53
N GLN A 5 -30.79 -20.10 -13.22
CA GLN A 5 -30.16 -18.97 -12.50
C GLN A 5 -28.65 -19.16 -12.29
N LEU A 6 -28.18 -20.39 -12.06
CA LEU A 6 -26.75 -20.70 -11.94
C LEU A 6 -26.01 -20.50 -13.29
N ALA A 7 -26.66 -20.82 -14.40
CA ALA A 7 -26.10 -20.63 -15.74
C ALA A 7 -25.92 -19.14 -16.10
N VAL A 8 -26.85 -18.26 -15.69
CA VAL A 8 -26.75 -16.81 -15.93
C VAL A 8 -25.60 -16.17 -15.14
N VAL A 9 -25.32 -16.64 -13.92
CA VAL A 9 -24.18 -16.17 -13.10
C VAL A 9 -22.84 -16.62 -13.70
N ILE A 10 -22.75 -17.84 -14.22
CA ILE A 10 -21.54 -18.35 -14.91
C ILE A 10 -21.29 -17.57 -16.20
N THR A 11 -22.34 -17.26 -16.98
CA THR A 11 -22.19 -16.48 -18.22
C THR A 11 -21.78 -15.04 -17.95
N ALA A 12 -22.32 -14.38 -16.91
CA ALA A 12 -21.95 -13.02 -16.52
C ALA A 12 -20.50 -12.92 -16.00
N LEU A 13 -20.00 -13.99 -15.35
CA LEU A 13 -18.60 -14.11 -14.94
C LEU A 13 -17.65 -14.46 -16.10
N SER A 14 -18.15 -14.97 -17.23
CA SER A 14 -17.33 -15.26 -18.42
C SER A 14 -17.40 -14.17 -19.51
N SER A 15 -18.44 -13.33 -19.50
CA SER A 15 -18.72 -12.34 -20.57
C SER A 15 -18.33 -10.90 -20.23
N SER A 16 -17.85 -10.63 -19.02
CA SER A 16 -17.12 -9.40 -18.76
C SER A 16 -15.74 -9.51 -19.42
N SER A 17 -15.31 -8.48 -20.13
CA SER A 17 -14.01 -8.37 -20.83
C SER A 17 -12.76 -8.56 -19.94
N TRP A 18 -12.98 -8.94 -18.68
CA TRP A 18 -12.02 -9.18 -17.61
C TRP A 18 -11.42 -10.61 -17.61
N TRP A 19 -12.01 -11.58 -18.34
CA TRP A 19 -11.68 -13.01 -18.16
C TRP A 19 -11.12 -13.75 -19.40
N ALA A 20 -11.05 -13.10 -20.55
CA ALA A 20 -10.60 -13.74 -21.79
C ALA A 20 -9.07 -13.67 -21.95
N SER A 21 -8.33 -14.51 -21.21
CA SER A 21 -7.01 -15.09 -21.60
C SER A 21 -6.37 -15.82 -20.43
N VAL A 22 -6.79 -17.07 -20.16
CA VAL A 22 -6.08 -17.98 -19.23
C VAL A 22 -6.23 -19.41 -19.72
N ASP A 23 -5.32 -19.87 -20.58
CA ASP A 23 -5.08 -21.29 -20.82
C ASP A 23 -3.56 -21.55 -20.77
N SER A 24 -3.05 -21.85 -19.57
CA SER A 24 -1.74 -22.50 -19.36
C SER A 24 -1.40 -22.66 -17.87
N PHE A 25 -2.30 -23.28 -17.09
CA PHE A 25 -1.94 -23.81 -15.76
C PHE A 25 -2.67 -25.13 -15.47
N VAL A 26 -2.51 -26.13 -16.35
CA VAL A 26 -2.77 -27.54 -16.03
C VAL A 26 -1.69 -28.40 -16.70
N PRO A 27 -0.83 -29.11 -15.95
CA PRO A 27 0.02 -30.13 -16.55
C PRO A 27 -0.83 -31.35 -16.97
N PRO A 28 -0.57 -31.98 -18.13
CA PRO A 28 -1.28 -33.19 -18.53
C PRO A 28 -0.91 -34.34 -17.59
N HIS A 29 -1.91 -34.92 -16.92
CA HIS A 29 -1.73 -36.14 -16.13
C HIS A 29 -1.60 -37.35 -17.06
N ALA A 30 -0.44 -38.01 -16.99
CA ALA A 30 -0.25 -39.36 -17.50
C ALA A 30 -0.90 -40.37 -16.54
N ASN A 31 -1.72 -41.24 -17.11
CA ASN A 31 -2.30 -42.42 -16.47
C ASN A 31 -1.25 -43.54 -16.47
N PRO A 32 -1.11 -44.32 -15.37
CA PRO A 32 -1.18 -45.76 -15.58
C PRO A 32 -1.91 -46.53 -14.46
N PHE A 33 -2.85 -47.36 -14.91
CA PHE A 33 -3.20 -48.71 -14.49
C PHE A 33 -3.13 -49.13 -13.00
N ALA A 34 -4.33 -49.46 -12.52
CA ALA A 34 -4.70 -50.61 -11.71
C ALA A 34 -3.63 -51.69 -11.42
N THR A 35 -3.49 -52.04 -10.15
CA THR A 35 -3.81 -53.37 -9.59
C THR A 35 -3.62 -53.32 -8.08
N GLY A 36 -4.63 -53.75 -7.32
CA GLY A 36 -4.56 -53.85 -5.86
C GLY A 36 -4.00 -55.19 -5.41
N VAL A 37 -3.55 -55.28 -4.15
CA VAL A 37 -3.71 -56.43 -3.24
C VAL A 37 -3.52 -55.95 -1.79
N ASN A 38 -4.42 -56.45 -0.92
CA ASN A 38 -4.47 -56.40 0.54
C ASN A 38 -3.21 -56.97 1.25
N SER A 39 -2.85 -56.44 2.43
CA SER A 39 -2.73 -57.27 3.65
C SER A 39 -2.46 -56.43 4.91
N LYS A 40 -2.90 -57.00 6.04
CA LYS A 40 -2.90 -56.47 7.41
C LYS A 40 -1.58 -56.73 8.15
N ALA A 41 -1.40 -55.97 9.23
CA ALA A 41 -0.99 -56.40 10.58
C ALA A 41 0.44 -56.07 11.08
N ASP A 42 0.43 -55.81 12.41
CA ASP A 42 1.47 -55.94 13.44
C ASP A 42 2.38 -54.76 13.82
N ILE A 43 1.84 -53.99 14.78
CA ILE A 43 2.34 -53.79 16.16
C ILE A 43 3.72 -54.39 16.49
N ARG A 44 4.65 -53.54 16.97
CA ARG A 44 5.44 -53.76 18.22
C ARG A 44 6.21 -52.52 18.70
N ARG A 45 5.79 -52.06 19.89
CA ARG A 45 6.54 -51.50 21.03
C ARG A 45 8.08 -51.50 20.99
N SER A 46 8.68 -50.40 21.45
CA SER A 46 9.63 -50.41 22.58
C SER A 46 9.69 -49.05 23.30
N GLU A 47 9.23 -49.04 24.55
CA GLU A 47 9.59 -48.08 25.60
C GLU A 47 10.83 -48.57 26.36
N ARG A 48 11.55 -47.61 26.96
CA ARG A 48 12.37 -47.63 28.21
C ARG A 48 13.28 -46.41 28.13
N GLY A 49 13.41 -45.48 29.05
CA GLY A 49 13.08 -45.24 30.47
C GLY A 49 14.07 -44.11 30.88
N GLY A 50 13.91 -43.23 31.87
CA GLY A 50 13.03 -43.08 33.01
C GLY A 50 13.79 -42.22 34.05
N LEU A 51 13.11 -41.22 34.61
CA LEU A 51 13.23 -40.59 35.96
C LEU A 51 14.59 -40.06 36.47
N GLU A 52 14.70 -38.73 36.68
CA GLU A 52 14.40 -37.94 37.90
C GLU A 52 15.48 -37.99 38.99
N ASN A 53 15.96 -36.81 39.39
CA ASN A 53 16.09 -36.46 40.80
C ASN A 53 16.09 -34.94 41.00
N LEU A 54 15.68 -34.57 42.21
CA LEU A 54 14.97 -33.36 42.61
C LEU A 54 15.82 -32.52 43.58
N LEU A 55 15.48 -31.23 43.68
CA LEU A 55 15.71 -30.27 44.79
C LEU A 55 17.01 -29.45 44.83
N GLY A 56 16.83 -28.11 44.79
CA GLY A 56 17.80 -27.14 45.30
C GLY A 56 17.65 -25.72 44.75
N VAL A 57 16.79 -24.92 45.40
CA VAL A 57 16.46 -23.48 45.18
C VAL A 57 17.65 -22.58 44.73
N PRO A 58 17.50 -21.72 43.69
CA PRO A 58 18.56 -20.80 43.26
C PRO A 58 18.51 -19.43 43.97
N ARG A 59 19.71 -18.90 44.27
CA ARG A 59 19.97 -17.52 44.70
C ARG A 59 19.88 -16.55 43.50
N LEU A 60 19.27 -15.39 43.71
CA LEU A 60 19.25 -14.26 42.77
C LEU A 60 20.66 -13.68 42.54
N PRO A 61 20.92 -13.16 41.33
CA PRO A 61 21.53 -11.84 41.26
C PRO A 61 20.96 -10.92 40.16
N GLU A 62 20.70 -9.68 40.60
CA GLU A 62 20.96 -8.39 39.94
C GLU A 62 20.84 -8.27 38.41
N CYS A 63 19.78 -7.57 37.99
CA CYS A 63 19.60 -7.07 36.64
C CYS A 63 20.56 -5.92 36.34
N ASN A 64 21.55 -6.17 35.48
CA ASN A 64 22.21 -5.14 34.68
C ASN A 64 21.87 -5.39 33.20
N GLY A 65 20.94 -4.59 32.67
CA GLY A 65 20.54 -4.62 31.27
C GLY A 65 21.60 -3.96 30.39
N SER A 66 22.36 -4.76 29.65
CA SER A 66 23.11 -4.32 28.47
C SER A 66 22.39 -4.79 27.21
N ILE A 67 21.62 -3.91 26.59
CA ILE A 67 21.09 -4.11 25.23
C ILE A 67 22.29 -4.05 24.28
N GLY A 68 22.78 -5.23 23.89
CA GLY A 68 23.93 -5.39 23.02
C GLY A 68 23.64 -4.96 21.58
N ARG A 69 24.41 -3.98 21.10
CA ARG A 69 24.66 -3.71 19.67
C ARG A 69 25.05 -5.02 18.98
N ARG A 70 24.23 -5.53 18.05
CA ARG A 70 24.69 -6.56 17.10
C ARG A 70 25.48 -5.90 15.98
N VAL A 71 26.78 -6.20 16.00
CA VAL A 71 27.78 -5.80 15.03
C VAL A 71 27.49 -6.45 13.68
N ASN A 72 27.45 -5.61 12.63
CA ASN A 72 27.53 -5.99 11.22
C ASN A 72 28.75 -6.90 10.97
N GLN A 73 28.56 -8.21 10.84
CA GLN A 73 29.57 -9.07 10.23
C GLN A 73 29.44 -9.01 8.71
N ARG A 74 30.26 -8.15 8.10
CA ARG A 74 30.53 -8.15 6.66
C ARG A 74 31.27 -9.44 6.29
N HIS A 75 30.60 -10.39 5.63
CA HIS A 75 31.29 -11.45 4.92
C HIS A 75 31.93 -10.87 3.65
N ARG A 76 33.26 -10.79 3.64
CA ARG A 76 34.06 -10.43 2.47
C ARG A 76 34.22 -11.71 1.64
N VAL A 77 33.51 -11.82 0.52
CA VAL A 77 33.65 -12.96 -0.40
C VAL A 77 34.97 -12.82 -1.16
N THR A 78 35.89 -13.76 -0.94
CA THR A 78 37.11 -13.92 -1.75
C THR A 78 36.76 -14.62 -3.06
N ALA A 79 37.41 -14.21 -4.16
CA ALA A 79 37.15 -14.64 -5.54
C ALA A 79 37.54 -16.11 -5.86
N ALA A 80 37.46 -17.04 -4.91
CA ALA A 80 37.95 -18.41 -5.06
C ALA A 80 36.87 -19.51 -4.92
N ASP A 81 35.58 -19.14 -4.87
CA ASP A 81 34.46 -20.10 -4.88
C ASP A 81 33.69 -20.01 -6.21
N ALA A 82 34.38 -20.35 -7.30
CA ALA A 82 33.84 -20.41 -8.66
C ALA A 82 33.05 -21.70 -8.91
N GLY A 83 32.10 -21.97 -8.01
CA GLY A 83 31.06 -22.99 -8.12
C GLY A 83 29.79 -22.44 -7.50
N ALA A 84 29.32 -21.29 -7.98
CA ALA A 84 28.15 -20.62 -7.44
C ALA A 84 26.93 -21.55 -7.59
N ARG A 85 26.53 -22.21 -6.50
CA ARG A 85 25.21 -22.84 -6.42
C ARG A 85 24.19 -21.75 -6.72
N GLU A 86 23.45 -21.91 -7.81
CA GLU A 86 22.34 -21.03 -8.15
C GLU A 86 21.39 -20.98 -6.95
N GLU A 87 20.97 -19.78 -6.54
CA GLU A 87 19.99 -19.67 -5.47
C GLU A 87 18.62 -19.98 -6.05
N GLU A 88 17.99 -21.06 -5.60
CA GLU A 88 16.71 -21.52 -6.11
C GLU A 88 15.55 -21.11 -5.17
N ALA A 89 14.53 -20.51 -5.76
CA ALA A 89 13.24 -20.23 -5.13
C ALA A 89 12.10 -20.83 -5.95
N GLU A 90 10.93 -21.04 -5.33
CA GLU A 90 9.71 -21.25 -6.12
C GLU A 90 9.28 -19.94 -6.76
N VAL A 91 9.35 -18.85 -6.00
CA VAL A 91 8.96 -17.51 -6.45
C VAL A 91 10.05 -16.50 -6.10
N VAL A 92 10.44 -15.68 -7.09
CA VAL A 92 11.30 -14.52 -6.87
C VAL A 92 10.45 -13.26 -6.98
N VAL A 93 10.52 -12.37 -6.01
CA VAL A 93 9.83 -11.08 -6.01
C VAL A 93 10.84 -9.97 -6.26
N ILE A 94 10.60 -9.12 -7.25
CA ILE A 94 11.42 -7.95 -7.58
C ILE A 94 10.84 -6.74 -6.86
N GLY A 95 11.59 -6.19 -5.89
CA GLY A 95 11.20 -5.01 -5.12
C GLY A 95 10.43 -5.32 -3.83
N SER A 96 10.78 -4.62 -2.76
CA SER A 96 10.21 -4.78 -1.41
C SER A 96 9.22 -3.68 -1.02
N GLY A 97 8.55 -3.05 -1.99
CA GLY A 97 7.37 -2.24 -1.69
C GLY A 97 6.26 -3.08 -1.04
N ILE A 98 5.27 -2.40 -0.45
CA ILE A 98 4.19 -3.04 0.33
C ILE A 98 3.56 -4.24 -0.40
N ALA A 99 3.17 -4.10 -1.67
CA ALA A 99 2.55 -5.22 -2.40
C ALA A 99 3.48 -6.44 -2.54
N GLY A 100 4.76 -6.24 -2.88
CA GLY A 100 5.74 -7.31 -3.00
C GLY A 100 6.01 -8.02 -1.66
N LEU A 101 6.07 -7.26 -0.56
CA LEU A 101 6.20 -7.82 0.78
C LEU A 101 4.92 -8.57 1.21
N CYS A 102 3.73 -8.04 0.93
CA CYS A 102 2.46 -8.75 1.17
C CYS A 102 2.40 -10.05 0.37
N THR A 103 2.76 -10.03 -0.93
CA THR A 103 2.83 -11.23 -1.76
C THR A 103 3.80 -12.25 -1.16
N ALA A 104 5.01 -11.83 -0.79
CA ALA A 104 6.02 -12.72 -0.22
C ALA A 104 5.59 -13.31 1.13
N ALA A 105 5.04 -12.50 2.04
CA ALA A 105 4.64 -12.92 3.37
C ALA A 105 3.48 -13.92 3.32
N LEU A 106 2.52 -13.71 2.41
CA LEU A 106 1.43 -14.65 2.19
C LEU A 106 1.89 -15.94 1.52
N LEU A 107 2.72 -15.86 0.48
CA LEU A 107 3.24 -17.04 -0.20
C LEU A 107 4.08 -17.93 0.74
N THR A 108 4.94 -17.33 1.56
CA THR A 108 5.70 -18.06 2.58
C THR A 108 4.77 -18.67 3.63
N SER A 109 3.72 -17.96 4.06
CA SER A 109 2.66 -18.51 4.91
C SER A 109 1.88 -19.66 4.27
N TYR A 110 1.79 -19.71 2.93
CA TYR A 110 1.27 -20.86 2.18
C TYR A 110 2.28 -22.01 1.99
N GLY A 111 3.48 -21.87 2.56
CA GLY A 111 4.57 -22.84 2.52
C GLY A 111 5.41 -22.79 1.23
N LYS A 112 5.49 -21.62 0.57
CA LYS A 112 6.30 -21.42 -0.64
C LYS A 112 7.70 -20.94 -0.30
N LYS A 113 8.69 -21.38 -1.07
CA LYS A 113 10.07 -20.84 -1.02
C LYS A 113 10.13 -19.53 -1.80
N VAL A 114 10.30 -18.41 -1.11
CA VAL A 114 10.28 -17.06 -1.71
C VAL A 114 11.57 -16.31 -1.41
N VAL A 115 12.10 -15.62 -2.43
CA VAL A 115 13.19 -14.66 -2.30
C VAL A 115 12.73 -13.29 -2.82
N VAL A 116 12.80 -12.26 -1.99
CA VAL A 116 12.55 -10.87 -2.35
C VAL A 116 13.89 -10.20 -2.66
N CYS A 117 14.02 -9.54 -3.81
CA CYS A 117 15.21 -8.80 -4.22
C CYS A 117 14.94 -7.30 -4.16
N GLU A 118 15.52 -6.61 -3.18
CA GLU A 118 15.41 -5.17 -3.01
C GLU A 118 16.69 -4.48 -3.50
N SER A 119 16.54 -3.49 -4.38
CA SER A 119 17.67 -2.73 -4.90
C SER A 119 18.31 -1.83 -3.85
N HIS A 120 17.52 -1.29 -2.93
CA HIS A 120 17.95 -0.37 -1.89
C HIS A 120 18.60 -1.11 -0.72
N THR A 121 19.25 -0.38 0.17
CA THR A 121 19.90 -0.95 1.36
C THR A 121 18.93 -1.19 2.52
N GLN A 122 17.63 -0.91 2.33
CA GLN A 122 16.56 -1.16 3.29
C GLN A 122 15.29 -1.48 2.50
N ALA A 123 14.33 -2.15 3.13
CA ALA A 123 13.07 -2.52 2.52
C ALA A 123 12.02 -1.39 2.59
N GLY A 124 10.92 -1.52 1.84
CA GLY A 124 9.72 -0.69 2.03
C GLY A 124 9.23 0.09 0.82
N GLY A 125 10.07 0.27 -0.20
CA GLY A 125 9.72 1.06 -1.38
C GLY A 125 9.32 2.49 -1.00
N CYS A 126 8.08 2.91 -1.32
CA CYS A 126 7.59 4.25 -0.93
C CYS A 126 7.36 4.39 0.59
N ALA A 127 7.13 3.29 1.32
CA ALA A 127 6.90 3.27 2.76
C ALA A 127 8.21 3.17 3.56
N HIS A 128 9.28 3.80 3.06
CA HIS A 128 10.61 3.74 3.62
C HIS A 128 10.78 4.78 4.74
N GLY A 129 11.52 4.44 5.80
CA GLY A 129 11.94 5.37 6.87
C GLY A 129 13.44 5.67 6.84
N PHE A 130 13.86 6.87 7.24
CA PHE A 130 15.29 7.21 7.33
C PHE A 130 15.62 8.17 8.47
N ASP A 131 16.86 8.06 8.99
CA ASP A 131 17.39 8.94 10.03
C ASP A 131 18.30 10.03 9.44
N ARG A 132 18.14 11.26 9.94
CA ARG A 132 19.14 12.31 9.79
C ARG A 132 19.27 13.13 11.07
N LYS A 133 20.49 13.14 11.64
CA LYS A 133 20.83 13.92 12.85
C LYS A 133 19.90 13.64 14.04
N GLY A 134 19.42 12.40 14.18
CA GLY A 134 18.50 12.02 15.26
C GLY A 134 17.03 12.34 15.00
N TYR A 135 16.70 12.87 13.81
CA TYR A 135 15.33 12.95 13.32
C TYR A 135 15.02 11.75 12.44
N LYS A 136 13.91 11.09 12.69
CA LYS A 136 13.39 9.99 11.88
C LYS A 136 12.28 10.50 10.97
N PHE A 137 12.37 10.16 9.70
CA PHE A 137 11.47 10.64 8.65
C PHE A 137 10.83 9.48 7.91
N ASP A 138 9.53 9.58 7.65
CA ASP A 138 8.86 8.79 6.62
C ASP A 138 9.14 9.38 5.23
N SER A 139 9.20 8.55 4.19
CA SER A 139 9.45 9.01 2.82
C SER A 139 8.19 9.13 1.93
N GLY A 140 7.06 8.55 2.34
CA GLY A 140 5.89 8.39 1.47
C GLY A 140 4.57 8.41 2.23
N PRO A 141 3.85 7.27 2.36
CA PRO A 141 2.55 7.23 3.01
C PRO A 141 2.67 7.67 4.47
N SER A 142 1.82 8.61 4.87
CA SER A 142 1.88 9.20 6.22
C SER A 142 0.58 8.99 7.01
N LEU A 143 -0.55 8.76 6.33
CA LEU A 143 -1.86 8.58 6.93
C LEU A 143 -2.34 7.13 6.75
N PHE A 144 -2.76 6.51 7.86
CA PHE A 144 -3.36 5.17 7.86
C PHE A 144 -4.74 5.22 8.55
N SER A 145 -5.63 4.32 8.17
CA SER A 145 -6.96 4.16 8.77
C SER A 145 -7.32 2.68 8.82
N GLY A 146 -8.11 2.29 9.82
CA GLY A 146 -8.59 0.92 9.97
C GLY A 146 -7.49 -0.09 10.30
N MET A 147 -6.42 0.32 10.99
CA MET A 147 -5.30 -0.54 11.38
C MET A 147 -5.36 -0.96 12.86
N SER A 148 -5.78 -0.06 13.76
CA SER A 148 -5.95 -0.36 15.20
C SER A 148 -7.30 -1.00 15.53
N ILE A 149 -8.36 -0.66 14.77
CA ILE A 149 -9.71 -1.16 15.03
C ILE A 149 -9.87 -2.54 14.40
N SER A 150 -10.32 -3.50 15.23
CA SER A 150 -10.84 -4.77 14.75
C SER A 150 -12.34 -4.85 15.04
N PRO A 151 -13.14 -5.25 14.04
CA PRO A 151 -12.68 -5.62 12.72
C PRO A 151 -12.47 -4.44 11.78
N THR A 152 -11.91 -4.70 10.60
CA THR A 152 -11.59 -3.67 9.61
C THR A 152 -11.74 -4.19 8.18
N PRO A 153 -12.12 -3.35 7.21
CA PRO A 153 -12.03 -3.69 5.80
C PRO A 153 -10.62 -3.51 5.21
N ASN A 154 -9.65 -2.98 5.97
CA ASN A 154 -8.35 -2.62 5.44
C ASN A 154 -7.54 -3.87 5.01
N PRO A 155 -7.21 -4.02 3.72
CA PRO A 155 -6.53 -5.20 3.20
C PRO A 155 -5.15 -5.42 3.82
N LEU A 156 -4.44 -4.35 4.20
CA LEU A 156 -3.14 -4.48 4.84
C LEU A 156 -3.28 -5.11 6.24
N LYS A 157 -4.30 -4.72 7.01
CA LYS A 157 -4.56 -5.36 8.30
C LYS A 157 -4.95 -6.84 8.12
N HIS A 158 -5.68 -7.20 7.06
CA HIS A 158 -5.95 -8.61 6.75
C HIS A 158 -4.67 -9.39 6.48
N VAL A 159 -3.69 -8.80 5.77
CA VAL A 159 -2.38 -9.42 5.57
C VAL A 159 -1.67 -9.63 6.90
N PHE A 160 -1.62 -8.63 7.77
CA PHE A 160 -1.04 -8.75 9.11
C PHE A 160 -1.67 -9.88 9.93
N ASN A 161 -3.01 -9.92 9.99
CA ASN A 161 -3.75 -10.99 10.64
C ASN A 161 -3.40 -12.36 10.04
N ALA A 162 -3.29 -12.47 8.71
CA ALA A 162 -3.01 -13.72 8.01
C ALA A 162 -1.60 -14.27 8.28
N ILE A 163 -0.62 -13.40 8.45
CA ILE A 163 0.79 -13.78 8.67
C ILE A 163 1.15 -13.85 10.16
N GLY A 164 0.24 -13.41 11.04
CA GLY A 164 0.43 -13.42 12.49
C GLY A 164 1.37 -12.33 13.00
N GLU A 165 1.42 -11.19 12.31
CA GLU A 165 2.20 -10.01 12.69
C GLU A 165 1.26 -8.84 13.00
N ASP A 166 1.74 -7.86 13.75
CA ASP A 166 1.08 -6.58 13.96
C ASP A 166 2.11 -5.49 14.27
N VAL A 167 1.65 -4.25 14.34
CA VAL A 167 2.42 -3.07 14.74
C VAL A 167 1.69 -2.40 15.91
N GLU A 168 2.42 -1.71 16.79
CA GLU A 168 1.79 -0.83 17.77
C GLU A 168 1.29 0.42 17.05
N TRP A 169 -0.03 0.66 17.10
CA TRP A 169 -0.68 1.79 16.44
C TRP A 169 -1.00 2.89 17.45
N LEU A 170 -0.50 4.09 17.18
CA LEU A 170 -0.93 5.31 17.84
C LEU A 170 -2.15 5.85 17.11
N THR A 171 -3.12 6.37 17.86
CA THR A 171 -4.39 6.80 17.29
C THR A 171 -4.64 8.28 17.53
N TYR A 172 -5.36 8.89 16.59
CA TYR A 172 -5.81 10.27 16.64
C TYR A 172 -7.05 10.39 15.75
N ASP A 173 -7.87 11.41 15.94
CA ASP A 173 -9.09 11.61 15.16
C ASP A 173 -9.08 12.93 14.36
N THR A 174 -8.20 13.86 14.72
CA THR A 174 -8.23 15.24 14.27
C THR A 174 -7.01 15.61 13.44
N TRP A 175 -7.23 16.31 12.32
CA TRP A 175 -6.18 16.89 11.48
C TRP A 175 -6.46 18.38 11.21
N GLY A 176 -5.40 19.13 10.92
CA GLY A 176 -5.53 20.54 10.58
C GLY A 176 -5.91 20.72 9.11
N VAL A 177 -6.78 21.68 8.83
CA VAL A 177 -7.18 22.05 7.48
C VAL A 177 -6.93 23.53 7.28
N LYS A 178 -6.16 23.87 6.25
CA LYS A 178 -5.95 25.25 5.82
C LYS A 178 -6.54 25.43 4.43
N LEU A 179 -7.66 26.13 4.36
CA LEU A 179 -8.32 26.50 3.11
C LEU A 179 -8.13 28.01 2.86
N PRO A 180 -8.48 28.52 1.66
CA PRO A 180 -8.58 29.96 1.41
C PRO A 180 -9.46 30.69 2.42
N GLU A 181 -10.51 30.05 2.93
CA GLU A 181 -11.44 30.59 3.92
C GLU A 181 -10.82 30.72 5.33
N GLY A 182 -9.77 29.97 5.63
CA GLY A 182 -9.13 29.98 6.94
C GLY A 182 -8.62 28.62 7.40
N TYR A 183 -8.16 28.61 8.66
CA TYR A 183 -7.71 27.39 9.34
C TYR A 183 -8.82 26.85 10.24
N PHE A 184 -8.95 25.53 10.29
CA PHE A 184 -9.75 24.82 11.28
C PHE A 184 -9.24 23.40 11.47
N ASP A 185 -9.55 22.80 12.61
CA ASP A 185 -9.35 21.38 12.85
C ASP A 185 -10.58 20.62 12.35
N ASN A 186 -10.35 19.51 11.64
CA ASN A 186 -11.40 18.59 11.22
C ASN A 186 -11.14 17.21 11.82
N ALA A 187 -12.19 16.57 12.32
CA ALA A 187 -12.11 15.21 12.84
C ALA A 187 -12.75 14.18 11.89
N VAL A 188 -12.37 12.90 12.03
CA VAL A 188 -13.09 11.79 11.39
C VAL A 188 -14.43 11.56 12.11
N GLY A 189 -15.43 11.09 11.37
CA GLY A 189 -16.76 10.79 11.89
C GLY A 189 -17.87 11.59 11.21
N PRO A 190 -19.14 11.12 11.30
CA PRO A 190 -20.24 11.74 10.59
C PRO A 190 -20.59 13.15 11.10
N GLU A 191 -20.53 13.38 12.41
CA GLU A 191 -20.83 14.68 13.02
C GLU A 191 -19.77 15.75 12.67
N PRO A 192 -18.44 15.48 12.80
CA PRO A 192 -17.43 16.43 12.33
C PRO A 192 -17.57 16.83 10.85
N PHE A 193 -17.87 15.88 9.97
CA PHE A 193 -18.12 16.22 8.56
C PHE A 193 -19.33 17.14 8.42
N ARG A 194 -20.45 16.84 9.10
CA ARG A 194 -21.61 17.75 9.12
C ARG A 194 -21.24 19.13 9.66
N GLU A 195 -20.43 19.24 10.71
CA GLU A 195 -20.00 20.54 11.23
C GLU A 195 -19.25 21.36 10.17
N THR A 196 -18.30 20.73 9.48
CA THR A 196 -17.54 21.38 8.39
C THR A 196 -18.44 21.85 7.26
N ILE A 197 -19.39 21.02 6.82
CA ILE A 197 -20.37 21.40 5.80
C ILE A 197 -21.27 22.52 6.30
N SER A 198 -21.62 22.55 7.59
CA SER A 198 -22.48 23.59 8.17
C SER A 198 -21.77 24.94 8.24
N ARG A 199 -20.46 24.90 8.45
CA ARG A 199 -19.63 26.08 8.63
C ARG A 199 -19.34 26.79 7.32
N PHE A 200 -19.14 26.04 6.23
CA PHE A 200 -18.65 26.59 4.97
C PHE A 200 -19.59 26.40 3.77
N GLY A 201 -20.55 25.48 3.87
CA GLY A 201 -21.54 25.24 2.82
C GLY A 201 -22.57 26.38 2.70
N GLY A 202 -23.11 26.55 1.50
CA GLY A 202 -24.22 27.47 1.23
C GLY A 202 -25.59 26.93 1.66
N PRO A 203 -26.67 27.68 1.36
CA PRO A 203 -28.04 27.21 1.62
C PRO A 203 -28.32 25.87 0.94
N GLY A 204 -28.72 24.86 1.70
CA GLY A 204 -29.02 23.51 1.20
C GLY A 204 -27.81 22.55 1.15
N ALA A 205 -26.60 23.01 1.43
CA ALA A 205 -25.39 22.17 1.40
C ALA A 205 -25.48 20.94 2.33
N GLN A 206 -26.10 21.09 3.51
CA GLN A 206 -26.35 19.98 4.42
C GLN A 206 -27.27 18.92 3.83
N GLU A 207 -28.35 19.34 3.17
CA GLU A 207 -29.28 18.41 2.53
C GLU A 207 -28.63 17.67 1.36
N GLU A 208 -27.75 18.36 0.60
CA GLU A 208 -26.94 17.72 -0.44
C GLU A 208 -25.97 16.69 0.15
N TRP A 209 -25.27 17.05 1.24
CA TRP A 209 -24.32 16.17 1.92
C TRP A 209 -24.98 14.94 2.55
N ASP A 210 -26.12 15.11 3.21
CA ASP A 210 -26.87 14.00 3.82
C ASP A 210 -27.36 13.02 2.75
N ARG A 211 -27.95 13.50 1.64
CA ARG A 211 -28.36 12.64 0.51
C ARG A 211 -27.18 11.88 -0.10
N LEU A 212 -26.04 12.55 -0.26
CA LEU A 212 -24.83 11.93 -0.80
C LEU A 212 -24.29 10.84 0.14
N THR A 213 -24.22 11.14 1.43
CA THR A 213 -23.69 10.22 2.45
C THR A 213 -24.58 8.99 2.57
N GLU A 214 -25.90 9.16 2.60
CA GLU A 214 -26.86 8.04 2.61
C GLU A 214 -26.65 7.13 1.39
N TYR A 215 -26.56 7.70 0.19
CA TYR A 215 -26.32 6.94 -1.03
C TYR A 215 -24.97 6.19 -1.03
N LEU A 216 -23.90 6.82 -0.53
CA LEU A 216 -22.58 6.20 -0.45
C LEU A 216 -22.49 5.08 0.59
N LEU A 217 -23.21 5.22 1.70
CA LEU A 217 -23.34 4.18 2.72
C LEU A 217 -24.13 2.98 2.20
N GLU A 218 -25.20 3.18 1.41
CA GLU A 218 -25.90 2.07 0.74
C GLU A 218 -24.98 1.30 -0.22
N LEU A 219 -24.16 2.02 -1.00
CA LEU A 219 -23.17 1.40 -1.88
C LEU A 219 -22.07 0.67 -1.10
N SER A 220 -21.79 1.09 0.13
CA SER A 220 -20.68 0.54 0.92
C SER A 220 -20.86 -0.92 1.31
N GLU A 221 -22.10 -1.39 1.44
CA GLU A 221 -22.36 -2.82 1.67
C GLU A 221 -21.76 -3.69 0.54
N CYS A 222 -21.67 -3.15 -0.67
CA CYS A 222 -21.09 -3.83 -1.83
C CYS A 222 -19.57 -3.76 -1.85
N THR A 223 -18.97 -2.61 -1.49
CA THR A 223 -17.51 -2.43 -1.50
C THR A 223 -16.83 -3.10 -0.31
N MET A 224 -17.50 -3.11 0.84
CA MET A 224 -17.00 -3.71 2.09
C MET A 224 -17.36 -5.20 2.19
N GLY A 225 -18.48 -5.59 1.58
CA GLY A 225 -19.04 -6.94 1.60
C GLY A 225 -18.18 -8.04 0.97
N LEU A 226 -17.16 -7.66 0.19
CA LEU A 226 -16.25 -8.56 -0.50
C LEU A 226 -14.82 -8.29 -0.03
N PRO A 227 -14.33 -8.99 1.01
CA PRO A 227 -12.99 -8.80 1.52
C PRO A 227 -11.97 -8.98 0.37
N PRO A 228 -11.02 -8.05 0.17
CA PRO A 228 -10.04 -8.19 -0.92
C PRO A 228 -9.22 -9.48 -0.84
N PHE A 229 -9.09 -10.04 0.36
CA PHE A 229 -8.47 -11.35 0.58
C PHE A 229 -9.19 -12.52 -0.09
N SER A 230 -10.49 -12.38 -0.37
CA SER A 230 -11.30 -13.39 -1.07
C SER A 230 -11.11 -13.37 -2.59
N LEU A 231 -10.61 -12.25 -3.13
CA LEU A 231 -10.41 -12.03 -4.56
C LEU A 231 -9.31 -12.94 -5.11
N ARG A 232 -9.55 -13.48 -6.31
CA ARG A 232 -8.59 -14.25 -7.11
C ARG A 232 -9.04 -14.26 -8.56
N THR A 233 -8.11 -14.55 -9.47
CA THR A 233 -8.40 -14.75 -10.89
C THR A 233 -8.61 -16.24 -11.23
N GLY A 234 -9.18 -16.50 -12.41
CA GLY A 234 -9.46 -17.83 -12.96
C GLY A 234 -10.64 -18.59 -12.33
N PRO A 235 -10.88 -19.84 -12.75
CA PRO A 235 -12.04 -20.65 -12.35
C PRO A 235 -12.17 -20.87 -10.83
N GLY A 236 -11.05 -20.79 -10.12
CA GLY A 236 -11.02 -20.89 -8.66
C GLY A 236 -11.79 -19.78 -7.94
N ALA A 237 -12.03 -18.64 -8.60
CA ALA A 237 -12.81 -17.53 -8.04
C ALA A 237 -14.22 -17.96 -7.63
N VAL A 238 -14.85 -18.87 -8.40
CA VAL A 238 -16.17 -19.41 -8.05
C VAL A 238 -16.15 -20.10 -6.68
N VAL A 239 -15.06 -20.82 -6.37
CA VAL A 239 -14.92 -21.55 -5.12
C VAL A 239 -14.73 -20.61 -3.92
N THR A 240 -13.93 -19.56 -4.07
CA THR A 240 -13.67 -18.61 -2.97
C THR A 240 -14.81 -17.62 -2.77
N MET A 241 -15.53 -17.29 -3.85
CA MET A 241 -16.62 -16.32 -3.84
C MET A 241 -17.99 -16.91 -3.54
N ALA A 242 -18.16 -18.23 -3.61
CA ALA A 242 -19.46 -18.88 -3.34
C ALA A 242 -20.04 -18.52 -1.96
N GLN A 243 -19.20 -18.33 -0.95
CA GLN A 243 -19.62 -17.92 0.40
C GLN A 243 -20.16 -16.48 0.47
N PHE A 244 -19.87 -15.65 -0.54
CA PHE A 244 -20.33 -14.26 -0.64
C PHE A 244 -21.45 -14.07 -1.68
N LEU A 245 -22.17 -15.15 -2.05
CA LEU A 245 -23.19 -15.11 -3.09
C LEU A 245 -24.26 -14.01 -2.88
N PRO A 246 -24.78 -13.75 -1.65
CA PRO A 246 -25.72 -12.65 -1.44
C PRO A 246 -25.12 -11.28 -1.80
N THR A 247 -23.88 -11.03 -1.38
CA THR A 247 -23.14 -9.80 -1.70
C THR A 247 -22.86 -9.68 -3.18
N LEU A 248 -22.46 -10.77 -3.84
CA LEU A 248 -22.24 -10.78 -5.30
C LEU A 248 -23.50 -10.41 -6.09
N VAL A 249 -24.68 -10.85 -5.64
CA VAL A 249 -25.95 -10.45 -6.27
C VAL A 249 -26.21 -8.96 -6.10
N LYS A 250 -25.88 -8.38 -4.95
CA LYS A 250 -25.98 -6.92 -4.73
C LYS A 250 -24.98 -6.18 -5.64
N VAL A 251 -23.72 -6.59 -5.63
CA VAL A 251 -22.66 -6.03 -6.49
C VAL A 251 -23.02 -6.12 -7.96
N ALA A 252 -23.61 -7.22 -8.44
CA ALA A 252 -24.05 -7.35 -9.83
C ALA A 252 -25.13 -6.34 -10.23
N LYS A 253 -25.95 -5.86 -9.28
CA LYS A 253 -26.98 -4.84 -9.54
C LYS A 253 -26.43 -3.41 -9.59
N VAL A 254 -25.39 -3.12 -8.81
CA VAL A 254 -24.83 -1.76 -8.67
C VAL A 254 -23.40 -1.61 -9.22
N GLY A 255 -22.84 -2.68 -9.80
CA GLY A 255 -21.42 -2.79 -10.12
C GLY A 255 -20.94 -1.78 -11.14
N GLN A 256 -21.79 -1.41 -12.10
CA GLN A 256 -21.48 -0.33 -13.03
C GLN A 256 -21.34 1.00 -12.29
N SER A 257 -22.28 1.34 -11.42
CA SER A 257 -22.25 2.55 -10.60
C SER A 257 -21.04 2.65 -9.67
N LEU A 258 -20.44 1.52 -9.27
CA LEU A 258 -19.20 1.51 -8.48
C LEU A 258 -17.96 1.88 -9.32
N GLN A 259 -17.98 1.63 -10.63
CA GLN A 259 -16.88 1.92 -11.55
C GLN A 259 -17.04 3.27 -12.28
N ASP A 260 -18.26 3.82 -12.27
CA ASP A 260 -18.53 5.13 -12.86
C ASP A 260 -17.76 6.25 -12.15
N PRO A 261 -17.39 7.33 -12.88
CA PRO A 261 -16.83 8.54 -12.29
C PRO A 261 -17.67 9.06 -11.14
N PHE A 262 -17.03 9.46 -10.05
CA PHE A 262 -17.74 9.99 -8.89
C PHE A 262 -18.54 11.26 -9.21
N THR A 263 -18.09 12.05 -10.18
CA THR A 263 -18.85 13.20 -10.73
C THR A 263 -20.26 12.81 -11.19
N ASP A 264 -20.46 11.60 -11.71
CA ASP A 264 -21.78 11.17 -12.18
C ASP A 264 -22.74 10.92 -11.01
N VAL A 265 -22.22 10.49 -9.85
CA VAL A 265 -22.99 10.44 -8.59
C VAL A 265 -23.36 11.84 -8.12
N LEU A 266 -22.42 12.78 -8.15
CA LEU A 266 -22.69 14.18 -7.78
C LEU A 266 -23.81 14.79 -8.64
N LYS A 267 -23.75 14.58 -9.95
CA LYS A 267 -24.80 15.01 -10.89
C LYS A 267 -26.13 14.31 -10.62
N LYS A 268 -26.12 12.98 -10.40
CA LYS A 268 -27.32 12.17 -10.15
C LYS A 268 -28.07 12.65 -8.90
N LEU A 269 -27.35 13.05 -7.85
CA LEU A 269 -27.92 13.50 -6.57
C LEU A 269 -28.10 15.02 -6.48
N ASN A 270 -27.81 15.73 -7.58
CA ASN A 270 -27.84 17.18 -7.67
C ASN A 270 -27.04 17.85 -6.53
N VAL A 271 -25.79 17.39 -6.33
CA VAL A 271 -24.82 18.03 -5.45
C VAL A 271 -24.18 19.17 -6.25
N THR A 272 -24.49 20.40 -5.87
CA THR A 272 -24.15 21.61 -6.61
C THR A 272 -23.51 22.68 -5.75
N ASP A 273 -23.54 22.54 -4.42
CA ASP A 273 -22.88 23.48 -3.53
C ASP A 273 -21.37 23.55 -3.84
N PRO A 274 -20.81 24.75 -4.06
CA PRO A 274 -19.42 24.91 -4.44
C PRO A 274 -18.44 24.38 -3.38
N PHE A 275 -18.72 24.61 -2.10
CA PHE A 275 -17.85 24.13 -1.03
C PHE A 275 -17.89 22.60 -0.94
N VAL A 276 -19.09 22.00 -0.95
CA VAL A 276 -19.24 20.54 -0.94
C VAL A 276 -18.50 19.90 -2.11
N THR A 277 -18.66 20.46 -3.32
CA THR A 277 -18.00 19.95 -4.53
C THR A 277 -16.48 20.07 -4.45
N ASN A 278 -15.96 21.21 -3.98
CA ASN A 278 -14.53 21.43 -3.81
C ASN A 278 -13.93 20.51 -2.73
N TRP A 279 -14.64 20.35 -1.62
CA TRP A 279 -14.27 19.46 -0.52
C TRP A 279 -14.17 18.00 -1.00
N LEU A 280 -15.17 17.54 -1.75
CA LEU A 280 -15.16 16.19 -2.33
C LEU A 280 -14.07 16.00 -3.38
N ASN A 281 -13.76 17.02 -4.18
CA ASN A 281 -12.63 17.00 -5.12
C ASN A 281 -11.29 16.91 -4.40
N LEU A 282 -11.11 17.63 -3.29
CA LEU A 282 -9.93 17.49 -2.43
C LEU A 282 -9.80 16.05 -1.91
N LEU A 283 -10.88 15.47 -1.40
CA LEU A 283 -10.87 14.08 -0.89
C LEU A 283 -10.57 13.06 -1.99
N CYS A 284 -11.19 13.19 -3.17
CA CYS A 284 -10.87 12.37 -4.35
C CYS A 284 -9.38 12.45 -4.69
N PHE A 285 -8.83 13.66 -4.72
CA PHE A 285 -7.45 13.90 -5.10
C PHE A 285 -6.46 13.32 -4.09
N LEU A 286 -6.73 13.46 -2.78
CA LEU A 286 -5.90 12.87 -1.73
C LEU A 286 -5.92 11.32 -1.75
N LEU A 287 -7.03 10.71 -2.16
CA LEU A 287 -7.19 9.25 -2.18
C LEU A 287 -6.61 8.60 -3.43
N GLN A 288 -6.88 9.17 -4.62
CA GLN A 288 -6.59 8.52 -5.91
C GLN A 288 -5.64 9.33 -6.80
N GLY A 289 -5.26 10.55 -6.41
CA GLY A 289 -4.45 11.44 -7.26
C GLY A 289 -5.22 11.99 -8.47
N LEU A 290 -6.56 11.90 -8.43
CA LEU A 290 -7.47 12.33 -9.48
C LEU A 290 -8.62 13.17 -8.89
N PRO A 291 -9.14 14.17 -9.60
CA PRO A 291 -10.40 14.83 -9.23
C PRO A 291 -11.60 13.87 -9.34
N SER A 292 -12.79 14.35 -8.99
CA SER A 292 -14.01 13.51 -8.96
C SER A 292 -14.45 12.99 -10.33
N ASP A 293 -13.97 13.54 -11.45
CA ASP A 293 -14.26 13.07 -12.81
C ASP A 293 -13.36 11.91 -13.26
N GLY A 294 -12.24 11.70 -12.58
CA GLY A 294 -11.34 10.56 -12.77
C GLY A 294 -11.44 9.50 -11.66
N THR A 295 -11.97 9.86 -10.49
CA THR A 295 -12.05 8.99 -9.31
C THR A 295 -13.26 8.04 -9.41
N THR A 296 -13.04 6.76 -9.07
CA THR A 296 -14.14 5.77 -9.08
C THR A 296 -15.06 5.95 -7.88
N THR A 297 -16.37 5.77 -8.08
CA THR A 297 -17.35 5.82 -6.98
C THR A 297 -17.05 4.80 -5.87
N ALA A 298 -16.47 3.64 -6.20
CA ALA A 298 -16.06 2.64 -5.23
C ALA A 298 -15.07 3.17 -4.19
N VAL A 299 -14.11 4.01 -4.59
CA VAL A 299 -13.12 4.61 -3.68
C VAL A 299 -13.80 5.56 -2.70
N MET A 300 -14.70 6.42 -3.19
CA MET A 300 -15.42 7.35 -2.32
C MET A 300 -16.43 6.65 -1.40
N SER A 301 -17.11 5.62 -1.89
CA SER A 301 -18.01 4.79 -1.07
C SER A 301 -17.25 4.05 0.03
N TYR A 302 -16.08 3.48 -0.27
CA TYR A 302 -15.22 2.86 0.73
C TYR A 302 -14.76 3.86 1.80
N MET A 303 -14.28 5.04 1.37
CA MET A 303 -13.77 6.04 2.31
C MET A 303 -14.88 6.56 3.24
N ILE A 304 -16.03 6.96 2.70
CA ILE A 304 -17.15 7.45 3.52
C ILE A 304 -17.62 6.36 4.49
N ALA A 305 -17.66 5.10 4.07
CA ALA A 305 -18.03 4.00 4.95
C ALA A 305 -17.04 3.77 6.10
N ASP A 306 -15.73 3.84 5.82
CA ASP A 306 -14.70 3.68 6.84
C ASP A 306 -14.67 4.88 7.79
N TRP A 307 -14.73 6.11 7.26
CA TRP A 307 -14.60 7.36 7.99
C TRP A 307 -15.88 7.83 8.69
N CYS A 308 -17.04 7.26 8.37
CA CYS A 308 -18.29 7.47 9.11
C CYS A 308 -18.62 6.30 10.05
N ARG A 309 -17.73 5.31 10.17
CA ARG A 309 -17.96 4.15 11.05
C ARG A 309 -17.93 4.58 12.53
N PRO A 310 -18.80 4.01 13.38
CA PRO A 310 -18.75 4.25 14.82
C PRO A 310 -17.36 3.96 15.41
N GLY A 311 -16.83 4.91 16.18
CA GLY A 311 -15.54 4.79 16.86
C GLY A 311 -14.33 4.83 15.92
N VAL A 312 -14.49 5.33 14.68
CA VAL A 312 -13.36 5.49 13.76
C VAL A 312 -12.29 6.40 14.35
N VAL A 313 -11.04 6.01 14.09
CA VAL A 313 -9.84 6.79 14.36
C VAL A 313 -8.90 6.65 13.17
N LEU A 314 -7.96 7.58 13.06
CA LEU A 314 -6.81 7.46 12.20
C LEU A 314 -5.65 6.82 12.97
N ASP A 315 -4.74 6.21 12.23
CA ASP A 315 -3.68 5.37 12.75
C ASP A 315 -2.31 5.88 12.29
N TYR A 316 -1.33 5.80 13.19
CA TYR A 316 0.08 6.00 12.87
C TYR A 316 0.92 4.89 13.50
N PRO A 317 1.81 4.21 12.75
CA PRO A 317 2.63 3.14 13.30
C PRO A 317 3.70 3.74 14.24
N LYS A 318 3.75 3.28 15.48
CA LYS A 318 4.81 3.70 16.41
C LYS A 318 6.18 3.30 15.85
N GLY A 319 7.13 4.24 15.88
CA GLY A 319 8.42 4.13 15.23
C GLY A 319 8.42 4.51 13.74
N GLY A 320 7.27 4.89 13.18
CA GLY A 320 7.11 5.33 11.79
C GLY A 320 6.85 4.19 10.81
N THR A 321 6.78 4.52 9.53
CA THR A 321 6.46 3.58 8.44
C THR A 321 7.42 2.39 8.34
N GLU A 322 8.66 2.57 8.80
CA GLU A 322 9.65 1.48 8.92
C GLU A 322 9.13 0.32 9.78
N ALA A 323 8.37 0.59 10.86
CA ALA A 323 7.83 -0.46 11.73
C ALA A 323 6.82 -1.36 11.01
N LEU A 324 6.03 -0.79 10.10
CA LEU A 324 5.09 -1.51 9.23
C LEU A 324 5.83 -2.39 8.23
N VAL A 325 6.90 -1.88 7.63
CA VAL A 325 7.75 -2.64 6.70
C VAL A 325 8.44 -3.78 7.43
N ASP A 326 9.01 -3.52 8.60
CA ASP A 326 9.66 -4.52 9.44
C ASP A 326 8.71 -5.65 9.83
N ALA A 327 7.44 -5.35 10.12
CA ALA A 327 6.44 -6.37 10.40
C ALA A 327 6.20 -7.29 9.19
N LEU A 328 6.10 -6.74 7.98
CA LEU A 328 5.96 -7.56 6.78
C LEU A 328 7.23 -8.39 6.51
N VAL A 329 8.42 -7.82 6.69
CA VAL A 329 9.70 -8.52 6.54
C VAL A 329 9.80 -9.68 7.54
N ARG A 330 9.47 -9.46 8.82
CA ARG A 330 9.39 -10.53 9.83
C ARG A 330 8.44 -11.63 9.41
N GLY A 331 7.26 -11.28 8.87
CA GLY A 331 6.30 -12.25 8.35
C GLY A 331 6.86 -13.13 7.22
N VAL A 332 7.67 -12.54 6.31
CA VAL A 332 8.39 -13.29 5.26
C VAL A 332 9.42 -14.24 5.88
N GLU A 333 10.29 -13.73 6.76
CA GLU A 333 11.44 -14.47 7.28
C GLU A 333 11.06 -15.55 8.31
N ALA A 334 10.04 -15.29 9.14
CA ALA A 334 9.52 -16.23 10.14
C ALA A 334 8.99 -17.53 9.51
N LYS A 335 8.65 -17.50 8.22
CA LYS A 335 8.19 -18.65 7.43
C LYS A 335 9.23 -19.15 6.43
N GLY A 336 10.49 -18.75 6.59
CA GLY A 336 11.64 -19.24 5.82
C GLY A 336 11.83 -18.58 4.45
N GLY A 337 11.11 -17.50 4.15
CA GLY A 337 11.44 -16.62 3.03
C GLY A 337 12.71 -15.82 3.29
N LYS A 338 13.24 -15.17 2.25
CA LYS A 338 14.41 -14.29 2.36
C LYS A 338 14.13 -12.93 1.75
N VAL A 339 14.57 -11.86 2.41
CA VAL A 339 14.59 -10.51 1.86
C VAL A 339 16.05 -10.09 1.63
N MET A 340 16.47 -10.00 0.38
CA MET A 340 17.83 -9.64 -0.02
C MET A 340 17.91 -8.15 -0.32
N LEU A 341 18.56 -7.39 0.56
CA LEU A 341 18.84 -5.96 0.38
C LEU A 341 20.08 -5.74 -0.50
N GLY A 342 20.14 -4.61 -1.21
CA GLY A 342 21.20 -4.30 -2.17
C GLY A 342 21.25 -5.26 -3.36
N ALA A 343 20.22 -6.09 -3.54
CA ALA A 343 20.07 -7.06 -4.61
C ALA A 343 19.34 -6.42 -5.79
N HIS A 344 20.01 -5.47 -6.45
CA HIS A 344 19.46 -4.83 -7.65
C HIS A 344 19.29 -5.84 -8.77
N VAL A 345 18.04 -6.14 -9.13
CA VAL A 345 17.70 -6.94 -10.32
C VAL A 345 18.00 -6.12 -11.56
N GLU A 346 18.89 -6.62 -12.40
CA GLU A 346 19.27 -6.01 -13.66
C GLU A 346 18.39 -6.52 -14.81
N LYS A 347 18.03 -7.80 -14.80
CA LYS A 347 17.22 -8.41 -15.87
C LYS A 347 16.45 -9.64 -15.39
N VAL A 348 15.25 -9.84 -15.93
CA VAL A 348 14.52 -11.12 -15.84
C VAL A 348 15.22 -12.14 -16.73
N VAL A 349 15.44 -13.34 -16.21
CA VAL A 349 15.99 -14.47 -16.98
C VAL A 349 14.83 -15.17 -17.66
N VAL A 350 14.91 -15.29 -18.99
CA VAL A 350 13.90 -15.94 -19.83
C VAL A 350 14.54 -17.10 -20.56
N GLU A 351 13.95 -18.29 -20.42
CA GLU A 351 14.36 -19.51 -21.09
C GLU A 351 13.12 -20.17 -21.70
N GLU A 352 13.21 -20.65 -22.93
CA GLU A 352 12.10 -21.28 -23.66
C GLU A 352 10.80 -20.44 -23.65
N GLY A 353 10.94 -19.12 -23.72
CA GLY A 353 9.81 -18.19 -23.70
C GLY A 353 9.11 -18.06 -22.34
N LYS A 354 9.75 -18.47 -21.23
CA LYS A 354 9.21 -18.38 -19.87
C LYS A 354 10.19 -17.64 -18.94
N ALA A 355 9.67 -16.77 -18.07
CA ALA A 355 10.46 -16.20 -16.99
C ALA A 355 10.82 -17.27 -15.95
N CYS A 356 12.11 -17.51 -15.74
CA CYS A 356 12.65 -18.59 -14.91
C CYS A 356 13.61 -18.10 -13.81
N GLY A 357 13.68 -16.78 -13.58
CA GLY A 357 14.51 -16.20 -12.53
C GLY A 357 14.89 -14.76 -12.81
N VAL A 358 15.85 -14.25 -12.04
CA VAL A 358 16.39 -12.89 -12.20
C VAL A 358 17.91 -12.91 -12.13
N ARG A 359 18.54 -12.01 -12.88
CA ARG A 359 19.97 -11.70 -12.78
C ARG A 359 20.13 -10.40 -12.02
N LEU A 360 20.93 -10.43 -10.96
CA LEU A 360 21.32 -9.25 -10.21
C LEU A 360 22.46 -8.52 -10.92
N ARG A 361 22.60 -7.22 -10.68
CA ARG A 361 23.72 -6.40 -11.17
C ARG A 361 25.10 -6.93 -10.75
N SER A 362 25.16 -7.69 -9.66
CA SER A 362 26.38 -8.37 -9.22
C SER A 362 26.79 -9.56 -10.12
N GLY A 363 25.96 -9.93 -11.10
CA GLY A 363 26.11 -11.11 -11.94
C GLY A 363 25.46 -12.38 -11.36
N LYS A 364 25.07 -12.38 -10.07
CA LYS A 364 24.40 -13.53 -9.45
C LYS A 364 23.03 -13.78 -10.08
N VAL A 365 22.72 -15.04 -10.36
CA VAL A 365 21.40 -15.48 -10.84
C VAL A 365 20.64 -16.15 -9.69
N ILE A 366 19.36 -15.79 -9.56
CA ILE A 366 18.41 -16.41 -8.64
C ILE A 366 17.32 -17.05 -9.50
N ARG A 367 17.21 -18.38 -9.45
CA ARG A 367 16.25 -19.16 -10.23
C ARG A 367 14.88 -19.17 -9.57
N ALA A 368 13.84 -19.10 -10.38
CA ALA A 368 12.45 -19.23 -9.99
C ALA A 368 11.84 -20.44 -10.70
N SER A 369 11.54 -21.51 -9.96
CA SER A 369 10.95 -22.72 -10.57
C SER A 369 9.48 -22.53 -10.98
N ARG A 370 8.78 -21.57 -10.36
CA ARG A 370 7.38 -21.28 -10.67
C ARG A 370 7.19 -19.92 -11.36
N SER A 371 7.60 -18.83 -10.73
CA SER A 371 7.28 -17.48 -11.22
C SER A 371 8.22 -16.39 -10.68
N VAL A 372 8.41 -15.35 -11.48
CA VAL A 372 8.94 -14.05 -11.08
C VAL A 372 7.76 -13.09 -10.90
N VAL A 373 7.67 -12.45 -9.73
CA VAL A 373 6.69 -11.40 -9.42
C VAL A 373 7.40 -10.07 -9.48
N SER A 374 6.99 -9.17 -10.36
CA SER A 374 7.48 -7.79 -10.38
C SER A 374 6.61 -6.90 -9.52
N ASN A 375 7.19 -6.29 -8.48
CA ASN A 375 6.61 -5.17 -7.75
C ASN A 375 7.24 -3.83 -8.18
N ALA A 376 7.98 -3.82 -9.30
CA ALA A 376 8.32 -2.59 -10.00
C ALA A 376 7.09 -2.07 -10.76
N SER A 377 7.07 -0.78 -11.09
CA SER A 377 6.00 -0.23 -11.92
C SER A 377 5.93 -0.97 -13.27
N ILE A 378 4.80 -0.86 -13.99
CA ILE A 378 4.66 -1.52 -15.29
C ILE A 378 5.75 -1.03 -16.26
N TRP A 379 6.03 0.27 -16.30
CA TRP A 379 7.09 0.86 -17.15
C TRP A 379 8.48 0.31 -16.81
N ASP A 380 8.78 0.17 -15.52
CA ASP A 380 10.07 -0.34 -15.07
C ASP A 380 10.17 -1.87 -15.27
N THR A 381 9.07 -2.60 -15.14
CA THR A 381 9.00 -4.03 -15.42
C THR A 381 9.33 -4.32 -16.88
N LEU A 382 8.79 -3.55 -17.82
CA LEU A 382 9.11 -3.71 -19.26
C LEU A 382 10.61 -3.60 -19.52
N ARG A 383 11.31 -2.67 -18.84
CA ARG A 383 12.76 -2.47 -18.96
C ARG A 383 13.60 -3.62 -18.38
N LEU A 384 13.05 -4.36 -17.42
CA LEU A 384 13.72 -5.53 -16.83
C LEU A 384 13.58 -6.79 -17.70
N VAL A 385 12.60 -6.81 -18.61
CA VAL A 385 12.35 -7.97 -19.48
C VAL A 385 13.23 -7.90 -20.73
N PRO A 386 13.84 -9.02 -21.18
CA PRO A 386 14.60 -9.03 -22.43
C PRO A 386 13.77 -8.59 -23.63
N GLU A 387 14.36 -7.79 -24.52
CA GLU A 387 13.77 -7.43 -25.81
C GLU A 387 13.33 -8.69 -26.58
N GLY A 388 12.15 -8.66 -27.18
CA GLY A 388 11.53 -9.78 -27.88
C GLY A 388 10.86 -10.84 -26.99
N ALA A 389 10.98 -10.78 -25.66
CA ALA A 389 10.30 -11.74 -24.76
C ALA A 389 8.82 -11.40 -24.50
N LEU A 390 8.39 -10.17 -24.80
CA LEU A 390 7.00 -9.73 -24.76
C LEU A 390 6.54 -9.30 -26.16
N PRO A 391 5.25 -9.46 -26.52
CA PRO A 391 4.72 -8.93 -27.76
C PRO A 391 4.88 -7.40 -27.86
N GLU A 392 5.33 -6.90 -29.01
CA GLU A 392 5.55 -5.46 -29.20
C GLU A 392 4.31 -4.61 -28.92
N GLU A 393 3.13 -5.07 -29.33
CA GLU A 393 1.87 -4.36 -29.09
C GLU A 393 1.54 -4.25 -27.60
N PHE A 394 1.85 -5.29 -26.80
CA PHE A 394 1.71 -5.22 -25.35
C PHE A 394 2.68 -4.21 -24.75
N VAL A 395 3.93 -4.18 -25.21
CA VAL A 395 4.94 -3.21 -24.74
C VAL A 395 4.47 -1.79 -25.04
N LYS A 396 4.09 -1.49 -26.30
CA LYS A 396 3.59 -0.16 -26.71
C LYS A 396 2.36 0.27 -25.91
N GLU A 397 1.39 -0.63 -25.71
CA GLU A 397 0.18 -0.36 -24.93
C GLU A 397 0.53 0.03 -23.48
N LYS A 398 1.44 -0.71 -22.84
CA LYS A 398 1.83 -0.45 -21.45
C LYS A 398 2.73 0.77 -21.30
N GLU A 399 3.61 1.05 -22.27
CA GLU A 399 4.38 2.30 -22.31
C GLU A 399 3.48 3.53 -22.46
N ALA A 400 2.41 3.40 -23.26
CA ALA A 400 1.43 4.47 -23.48
C ALA A 400 0.45 4.69 -22.32
N THR A 401 0.53 3.87 -21.24
CA THR A 401 -0.34 4.05 -20.07
C THR A 401 -0.11 5.43 -19.45
N PRO A 402 -1.15 6.28 -19.33
CA PRO A 402 -1.03 7.60 -18.72
C PRO A 402 -0.48 7.54 -17.29
N GLN A 403 0.28 8.56 -16.88
CA GLN A 403 0.91 8.64 -15.57
C GLN A 403 0.38 9.83 -14.80
N CYS A 404 0.09 9.61 -13.52
CA CYS A 404 -0.08 10.71 -12.57
C CYS A 404 1.21 11.54 -12.50
N LYS A 405 1.09 12.80 -12.08
CA LYS A 405 2.24 13.67 -11.87
C LYS A 405 3.05 13.16 -10.65
N SER A 406 4.20 13.79 -10.41
CA SER A 406 5.13 13.40 -9.35
C SER A 406 4.96 14.29 -8.11
N PHE A 407 5.95 14.25 -7.22
CA PHE A 407 5.94 14.88 -5.91
C PHE A 407 7.15 15.79 -5.73
N MET A 408 6.93 16.93 -5.09
CA MET A 408 7.93 17.59 -4.27
C MET A 408 7.78 17.14 -2.82
N HIS A 409 8.89 17.01 -2.12
CA HIS A 409 8.94 16.70 -0.69
C HIS A 409 9.86 17.67 0.04
N VAL A 410 9.55 18.00 1.28
CA VAL A 410 10.48 18.58 2.25
C VAL A 410 10.44 17.77 3.53
N HIS A 411 11.61 17.44 4.06
CA HIS A 411 11.79 16.77 5.34
C HIS A 411 12.58 17.71 6.24
N LEU A 412 11.98 18.11 7.35
CA LEU A 412 12.48 19.17 8.23
C LEU A 412 12.61 18.67 9.66
N GLY A 413 13.77 18.93 10.27
CA GLY A 413 13.93 18.82 11.72
C GLY A 413 13.77 20.21 12.31
N VAL A 414 12.74 20.42 13.13
CA VAL A 414 12.33 21.75 13.60
C VAL A 414 12.51 21.85 15.11
N ARG A 415 13.21 22.89 15.60
CA ARG A 415 13.35 23.18 17.03
C ARG A 415 12.14 23.95 17.57
N CYS A 416 11.54 23.45 18.65
CA CYS A 416 10.29 23.98 19.20
C CYS A 416 10.29 24.16 20.73
N HIS A 417 11.42 24.03 21.42
CA HIS A 417 11.51 24.16 22.88
C HIS A 417 10.83 25.43 23.41
N ASP A 418 11.10 26.58 22.79
CA ASP A 418 10.51 27.87 23.17
C ASP A 418 9.00 27.93 22.93
N LEU A 419 8.50 27.29 21.87
CA LEU A 419 7.07 27.23 21.56
C LEU A 419 6.33 26.32 22.54
N ILE A 420 6.94 25.17 22.86
CA ILE A 420 6.41 24.22 23.84
C ILE A 420 6.38 24.85 25.23
N ASP A 421 7.49 25.44 25.67
CA ASP A 421 7.60 26.11 26.98
C ASP A 421 6.62 27.29 27.11
N ALA A 422 6.39 28.04 26.02
CA ALA A 422 5.42 29.13 26.01
C ALA A 422 3.99 28.59 26.11
N ALA A 423 3.65 27.55 25.33
CA ALA A 423 2.34 26.92 25.38
C ALA A 423 2.03 26.35 26.77
N GLU A 424 2.97 25.65 27.41
CA GLU A 424 2.78 25.14 28.77
C GLU A 424 2.48 26.24 29.79
N LYS A 425 3.10 27.42 29.65
CA LYS A 425 2.84 28.59 30.52
C LYS A 425 1.49 29.24 30.25
N GLU A 426 1.02 29.21 29.00
CA GLU A 426 -0.19 29.87 28.54
C GLU A 426 -1.43 28.96 28.54
N GLY A 427 -1.31 27.71 29.04
CA GLY A 427 -2.44 26.78 29.18
C GLY A 427 -2.56 25.72 28.07
N GLY A 428 -1.51 25.50 27.28
CA GLY A 428 -1.35 24.40 26.32
C GLY A 428 -1.83 24.70 24.90
N ASP A 429 -2.75 25.65 24.72
CA ASP A 429 -3.40 25.88 23.42
C ASP A 429 -2.57 26.76 22.45
N ALA A 430 -1.57 27.50 22.94
CA ALA A 430 -0.80 28.44 22.12
C ALA A 430 0.09 27.76 21.05
N PHE A 431 0.46 26.49 21.26
CA PHE A 431 1.19 25.68 20.29
C PHE A 431 0.82 24.20 20.42
N SER A 432 -0.18 23.77 19.64
CA SER A 432 -0.70 22.40 19.63
C SER A 432 -0.75 21.85 18.20
N PRO A 433 0.42 21.49 17.61
CA PRO A 433 0.44 20.95 16.25
C PRO A 433 -0.34 19.63 16.17
N ARG A 434 -1.00 19.40 15.04
CA ARG A 434 -1.68 18.14 14.68
C ARG A 434 -0.70 17.20 13.99
N CYS A 435 -1.01 15.91 13.98
CA CYS A 435 -0.18 14.93 13.28
C CYS A 435 -0.20 15.16 11.77
N HIS A 436 -1.34 15.55 11.20
CA HIS A 436 -1.47 15.82 9.77
C HIS A 436 -2.18 17.12 9.48
N TYR A 437 -1.86 17.68 8.31
CA TYR A 437 -2.53 18.84 7.74
C TYR A 437 -2.81 18.64 6.25
N ALA A 438 -3.96 19.14 5.80
CA ALA A 438 -4.25 19.37 4.39
C ALA A 438 -4.33 20.88 4.12
N VAL A 439 -3.58 21.36 3.14
CA VAL A 439 -3.54 22.76 2.75
C VAL A 439 -4.00 22.89 1.31
N VAL A 440 -4.98 23.76 1.07
CA VAL A 440 -5.41 24.18 -0.26
C VAL A 440 -5.13 25.66 -0.42
N ALA A 441 -4.38 26.01 -1.46
CA ALA A 441 -3.98 27.39 -1.71
C ALA A 441 -5.10 28.22 -2.35
N ASP A 442 -5.81 27.66 -3.34
CA ASP A 442 -6.78 28.41 -4.15
C ASP A 442 -7.84 27.50 -4.80
N TRP A 443 -9.12 27.73 -4.48
CA TRP A 443 -10.25 27.05 -5.10
C TRP A 443 -10.51 27.46 -6.56
N GLY A 444 -9.98 28.59 -7.00
CA GLY A 444 -10.05 29.05 -8.39
C GLY A 444 -9.13 28.28 -9.34
N LYS A 445 -8.24 27.44 -8.80
CA LYS A 445 -7.35 26.56 -9.57
C LYS A 445 -7.86 25.11 -9.53
N PRO A 446 -7.60 24.31 -10.57
CA PRO A 446 -7.80 22.87 -10.49
C PRO A 446 -7.14 22.28 -9.25
N ILE A 447 -7.79 21.31 -8.61
CA ILE A 447 -7.27 20.70 -7.38
C ILE A 447 -5.92 20.01 -7.61
N ASP A 448 -5.69 19.50 -8.82
CA ASP A 448 -4.46 18.83 -9.25
C ASP A 448 -3.41 19.80 -9.85
N ALA A 449 -3.62 21.12 -9.72
CA ALA A 449 -2.64 22.11 -10.12
C ALA A 449 -1.39 22.04 -9.23
N ALA A 450 -0.23 22.25 -9.84
CA ALA A 450 1.06 22.10 -9.15
C ALA A 450 1.17 23.07 -7.97
N GLY A 451 1.40 22.54 -6.77
CA GLY A 451 1.50 23.32 -5.53
C GLY A 451 0.16 23.80 -4.95
N ASN A 452 -0.99 23.42 -5.52
CA ASN A 452 -2.29 23.84 -4.98
C ASN A 452 -2.68 23.06 -3.71
N VAL A 453 -2.38 21.76 -3.67
CA VAL A 453 -2.64 20.89 -2.52
C VAL A 453 -1.34 20.39 -1.91
N ILE A 454 -1.19 20.65 -0.62
CA ILE A 454 -0.03 20.25 0.18
C ILE A 454 -0.51 19.45 1.37
N VAL A 455 0.19 18.35 1.64
CA VAL A 455 0.00 17.56 2.85
C VAL A 455 1.22 17.75 3.75
N VAL A 456 0.98 17.98 5.04
CA VAL A 456 2.03 18.05 6.07
C VAL A 456 1.80 16.93 7.06
N SER A 457 2.86 16.24 7.45
CA SER A 457 2.89 15.19 8.46
C SER A 457 3.92 15.55 9.53
N ILE A 458 3.52 15.50 10.79
CA ILE A 458 4.32 15.84 11.98
C ILE A 458 4.18 14.68 12.99
N PRO A 459 4.63 13.47 12.65
CA PRO A 459 4.30 12.29 13.44
C PRO A 459 4.93 12.28 14.83
N SER A 460 5.97 13.09 15.05
CA SER A 460 6.55 13.30 16.38
C SER A 460 5.59 13.93 17.41
N VAL A 461 4.44 14.45 16.96
CA VAL A 461 3.34 14.84 17.86
C VAL A 461 2.75 13.61 18.56
N LEU A 462 2.65 12.48 17.86
CA LEU A 462 2.15 11.22 18.41
C LEU A 462 3.28 10.38 19.02
N ASP A 463 4.42 10.30 18.33
CA ASP A 463 5.59 9.53 18.75
C ASP A 463 6.83 10.42 18.96
N PRO A 464 7.06 10.91 20.19
CA PRO A 464 8.23 11.73 20.51
C PRO A 464 9.57 11.07 20.19
N SER A 465 9.65 9.74 20.01
CA SER A 465 10.90 9.04 19.67
C SER A 465 11.39 9.31 18.24
N LEU A 466 10.57 9.95 17.40
CA LEU A 466 10.91 10.29 16.02
C LEU A 466 11.73 11.58 15.89
N ALA A 467 11.89 12.35 16.97
CA ALA A 467 12.67 13.57 16.98
C ALA A 467 13.49 13.70 18.29
N PRO A 468 14.55 14.53 18.31
CA PRO A 468 15.17 14.94 19.56
C PRO A 468 14.15 15.62 20.48
N ALA A 469 14.40 15.58 21.80
CA ALA A 469 13.56 16.28 22.77
C ALA A 469 13.40 17.76 22.41
N GLY A 470 12.19 18.30 22.58
CA GLY A 470 11.83 19.68 22.24
C GLY A 470 11.90 20.03 20.75
N CYS A 471 11.93 19.02 19.88
CA CYS A 471 11.94 19.17 18.43
C CYS A 471 10.83 18.33 17.78
N HIS A 472 10.48 18.68 16.54
CA HIS A 472 9.58 17.90 15.71
C HIS A 472 10.23 17.47 14.40
N THR A 473 9.85 16.28 13.94
CA THR A 473 10.09 15.81 12.57
C THR A 473 8.89 16.21 11.71
N VAL A 474 9.14 16.80 10.55
CA VAL A 474 8.10 17.25 9.62
C VAL A 474 8.40 16.69 8.23
N HIS A 475 7.38 16.13 7.59
CA HIS A 475 7.37 15.75 6.18
C HIS A 475 6.22 16.46 5.48
N ALA A 476 6.52 17.36 4.54
CA ALA A 476 5.50 17.99 3.71
C ALA A 476 5.71 17.67 2.23
N TYR A 477 4.63 17.46 1.50
CA TYR A 477 4.69 17.10 0.08
C TYR A 477 3.50 17.60 -0.72
N THR A 478 3.72 17.84 -2.02
CA THR A 478 2.65 18.12 -2.97
C THR A 478 1.88 16.82 -3.24
N ALA A 479 0.54 16.83 -3.24
CA ALA A 479 -0.25 15.60 -3.40
C ALA A 479 -0.27 15.02 -4.84
N GLY A 480 0.91 14.70 -5.41
CA GLY A 480 1.01 14.10 -6.74
C GLY A 480 0.70 15.06 -7.90
N CYS A 481 0.94 16.36 -7.72
CA CYS A 481 0.66 17.40 -8.73
C CYS A 481 1.91 18.02 -9.38
N GLU A 482 3.13 17.57 -9.06
CA GLU A 482 4.36 18.17 -9.60
C GLU A 482 4.69 17.61 -10.99
N PRO A 483 4.73 18.45 -12.05
CA PRO A 483 4.96 17.97 -13.41
C PRO A 483 6.41 17.49 -13.58
N PHE A 484 6.61 16.27 -14.08
CA PHE A 484 7.97 15.75 -14.32
C PHE A 484 8.72 16.51 -15.42
N ALA A 485 8.02 17.00 -16.44
CA ALA A 485 8.63 17.59 -17.64
C ALA A 485 9.56 18.78 -17.35
N ILE A 486 9.32 19.55 -16.28
CA ILE A 486 10.20 20.68 -15.91
C ILE A 486 11.53 20.21 -15.28
N TRP A 487 11.60 18.95 -14.86
CA TRP A 487 12.79 18.32 -14.27
C TRP A 487 13.55 17.45 -15.26
N GLU A 488 12.93 17.11 -16.38
CA GLU A 488 13.46 16.15 -17.35
C GLU A 488 14.74 16.69 -17.98
N GLY A 489 15.80 15.85 -17.99
CA GLY A 489 17.10 16.22 -18.55
C GLY A 489 17.98 17.12 -17.69
N LEU A 490 17.48 17.65 -16.56
CA LEU A 490 18.31 18.44 -15.64
C LEU A 490 19.35 17.57 -14.93
N ASP A 491 20.60 18.02 -14.88
CA ASP A 491 21.63 17.42 -14.04
C ASP A 491 21.37 17.78 -12.56
N PRO A 492 21.17 16.80 -11.65
CA PRO A 492 21.00 17.06 -10.22
C PRO A 492 22.16 17.83 -9.55
N LYS A 493 23.30 17.99 -10.23
CA LYS A 493 24.44 18.78 -9.77
C LYS A 493 24.47 20.21 -10.30
N SER A 494 23.61 20.57 -11.25
CA SER A 494 23.60 21.91 -11.85
C SER A 494 23.04 22.98 -10.91
N GLU A 495 23.42 24.23 -11.11
CA GLU A 495 22.84 25.37 -10.40
C GLU A 495 21.37 25.57 -10.76
N GLU A 496 21.00 25.34 -12.02
CA GLU A 496 19.62 25.38 -12.50
C GLU A 496 18.71 24.43 -11.72
N TYR A 497 19.12 23.16 -11.58
CA TYR A 497 18.38 22.18 -10.78
C TYR A 497 18.23 22.64 -9.33
N ARG A 498 19.30 23.18 -8.72
CA ARG A 498 19.26 23.66 -7.34
C ARG A 498 18.32 24.84 -7.16
N LYS A 499 18.34 25.81 -8.09
CA LYS A 499 17.43 26.97 -8.05
C LYS A 499 15.97 26.54 -8.20
N LEU A 500 15.67 25.70 -9.18
CA LEU A 500 14.32 25.16 -9.38
C LEU A 500 13.87 24.37 -8.15
N LYS A 501 14.76 23.56 -7.57
CA LYS A 501 14.51 22.81 -6.33
C LYS A 501 14.10 23.68 -5.15
N GLU A 502 14.76 24.81 -4.95
CA GLU A 502 14.39 25.76 -3.91
C GLU A 502 13.06 26.45 -4.23
N GLU A 503 12.89 26.95 -5.46
CA GLU A 503 11.67 27.63 -5.91
C GLU A 503 10.42 26.75 -5.75
N ARG A 504 10.49 25.51 -6.23
CA ARG A 504 9.36 24.56 -6.18
C ARG A 504 9.07 24.06 -4.76
N ALA A 505 10.05 24.12 -3.85
CA ALA A 505 9.85 23.75 -2.45
C ALA A 505 9.22 24.86 -1.62
N GLN A 506 9.22 26.11 -2.10
CA GLN A 506 8.76 27.26 -1.32
C GLN A 506 7.32 27.10 -0.81
N VAL A 507 6.41 26.62 -1.67
CA VAL A 507 5.01 26.39 -1.27
C VAL A 507 4.88 25.41 -0.10
N LEU A 508 5.76 24.40 -0.03
CA LEU A 508 5.81 23.44 1.07
C LEU A 508 6.37 24.09 2.35
N MET A 509 7.38 24.96 2.21
CA MET A 509 7.92 25.72 3.34
C MET A 509 6.87 26.67 3.91
N ASP A 510 6.12 27.37 3.06
CA ASP A 510 5.04 28.29 3.45
C ASP A 510 3.92 27.54 4.20
N ALA A 511 3.54 26.36 3.73
CA ALA A 511 2.55 25.51 4.39
C ALA A 511 3.00 25.05 5.79
N VAL A 512 4.28 24.75 5.97
CA VAL A 512 4.84 24.38 7.28
C VAL A 512 5.00 25.60 8.18
N GLU A 513 5.37 26.76 7.64
CA GLU A 513 5.52 28.00 8.42
C GLU A 513 4.19 28.48 9.02
N ALA A 514 3.06 28.14 8.39
CA ALA A 514 1.74 28.36 8.97
C ALA A 514 1.52 27.59 10.30
N VAL A 515 2.28 26.51 10.55
CA VAL A 515 2.27 25.73 11.80
C VAL A 515 3.40 26.16 12.72
N PHE A 516 4.60 26.42 12.17
CA PHE A 516 5.79 26.77 12.93
C PHE A 516 6.27 28.19 12.57
N PRO A 517 5.95 29.20 13.40
CA PRO A 517 6.32 30.59 13.08
C PRO A 517 7.84 30.79 13.07
N ASN A 518 8.33 31.61 12.13
CA ASN A 518 9.77 31.85 11.90
C ASN A 518 10.53 30.57 11.53
N LEU A 519 9.95 29.73 10.68
CA LEU A 519 10.37 28.36 10.40
C LEU A 519 11.87 28.25 10.08
N GLU A 520 12.37 29.08 9.17
CA GLU A 520 13.77 29.01 8.70
C GLU A 520 14.79 29.13 9.85
N SER A 521 14.49 29.97 10.86
CA SER A 521 15.37 30.14 12.02
C SER A 521 15.38 28.94 12.97
N ARG A 522 14.48 27.97 12.79
CA ARG A 522 14.26 26.79 13.65
C ARG A 522 14.80 25.49 13.06
N LEU A 523 15.29 25.49 11.83
CA LEU A 523 15.68 24.26 11.14
C LEU A 523 17.04 23.72 11.63
N ASP A 524 17.08 22.45 12.02
CA ASP A 524 18.30 21.65 12.21
C ASP A 524 18.64 20.81 10.97
N VAL A 525 17.59 20.41 10.26
CA VAL A 525 17.63 19.60 9.04
C VAL A 525 16.65 20.21 8.03
N ARG A 526 17.11 20.39 6.79
CA ARG A 526 16.27 20.74 5.63
C ARG A 526 16.67 19.87 4.46
N LEU A 527 15.78 18.97 4.03
CA LEU A 527 16.01 18.07 2.91
C LEU A 527 14.86 18.16 1.92
N ILE A 528 15.15 18.66 0.72
CA ILE A 528 14.16 18.75 -0.36
C ILE A 528 14.31 17.53 -1.28
N GLY A 529 13.20 16.86 -1.57
CA GLY A 529 13.05 15.80 -2.57
C GLY A 529 12.30 16.32 -3.80
N THR A 530 12.78 15.95 -4.98
CA THR A 530 12.19 16.32 -6.28
C THR A 530 11.75 15.07 -7.04
N PRO A 531 11.04 15.19 -8.19
CA PRO A 531 10.72 14.03 -9.03
C PRO A 531 11.93 13.17 -9.42
N LEU A 532 13.08 13.78 -9.72
CA LEU A 532 14.34 13.06 -9.96
C LEU A 532 14.87 12.34 -8.70
N THR A 533 14.59 12.86 -7.50
CA THR A 533 14.93 12.20 -6.24
C THR A 533 14.08 10.94 -6.07
N ALA A 534 12.75 11.06 -6.27
CA ALA A 534 11.83 9.93 -6.22
C ALA A 534 12.20 8.85 -7.26
N GLN A 535 12.46 9.25 -8.51
CA GLN A 535 12.93 8.35 -9.56
C GLN A 535 14.20 7.59 -9.16
N ARG A 536 15.16 8.26 -8.52
CA ARG A 536 16.42 7.65 -8.09
C ARG A 536 16.25 6.63 -6.97
N PHE A 537 15.55 7.02 -5.90
CA PHE A 537 15.44 6.21 -4.69
C PHE A 537 14.42 5.08 -4.84
N LEU A 538 13.27 5.36 -5.46
CA LEU A 538 12.21 4.37 -5.67
C LEU A 538 12.44 3.52 -6.93
N ARG A 539 13.40 3.90 -7.79
CA ARG A 539 13.63 3.27 -9.11
C ARG A 539 12.36 3.22 -9.95
N ARG A 540 11.56 4.27 -9.81
CA ARG A 540 10.23 4.37 -10.39
C ARG A 540 10.26 5.36 -11.54
N ASP A 541 9.69 4.97 -12.68
CA ASP A 541 9.62 5.83 -13.85
C ASP A 541 9.05 7.22 -13.48
N ARG A 542 9.82 8.27 -13.83
CA ARG A 542 9.51 9.68 -13.56
C ARG A 542 9.18 10.04 -12.09
N GLY A 543 9.41 9.14 -11.13
CA GLY A 543 8.93 9.32 -9.76
C GLY A 543 7.41 9.52 -9.67
N THR A 544 6.63 8.99 -10.62
CA THR A 544 5.17 9.17 -10.69
C THR A 544 4.46 8.62 -9.45
N TYR A 545 3.28 9.14 -9.11
CA TYR A 545 2.40 8.47 -8.14
C TYR A 545 1.93 7.10 -8.63
N GLY A 546 1.75 6.93 -9.94
CA GLY A 546 1.24 5.71 -10.56
C GLY A 546 0.48 5.99 -11.84
N PRO A 547 -0.24 5.00 -12.38
CA PRO A 547 -1.00 5.20 -13.60
C PRO A 547 -2.21 6.10 -13.37
N GLU A 548 -2.44 7.02 -14.30
CA GLU A 548 -3.62 7.89 -14.33
C GLU A 548 -4.80 7.14 -14.98
N VAL A 549 -5.37 6.19 -14.24
CA VAL A 549 -6.53 5.39 -14.70
C VAL A 549 -7.83 6.12 -14.38
N LYS A 550 -8.47 6.70 -15.41
CA LYS A 550 -9.71 7.46 -15.23
C LYS A 550 -10.94 6.55 -15.22
N ALA A 551 -11.76 6.70 -14.18
CA ALA A 551 -13.07 6.05 -14.08
C ALA A 551 -13.92 6.27 -15.34
N GLY A 552 -14.74 5.29 -15.71
CA GLY A 552 -15.61 5.34 -16.89
C GLY A 552 -14.91 5.30 -18.26
N ARG A 553 -13.58 5.46 -18.32
CA ARG A 553 -12.80 5.49 -19.55
C ARG A 553 -11.76 4.37 -19.62
N ASP A 554 -11.00 4.21 -18.54
CA ASP A 554 -9.84 3.32 -18.49
C ASP A 554 -10.05 2.27 -17.38
N THR A 555 -9.32 1.15 -17.44
CA THR A 555 -9.31 0.13 -16.39
C THR A 555 -7.88 -0.28 -16.06
N PHE A 556 -7.64 -0.58 -14.79
CA PHE A 556 -6.36 -1.14 -14.39
C PHE A 556 -6.15 -2.49 -15.06
N ALA A 557 -4.94 -2.71 -15.59
CA ALA A 557 -4.54 -4.01 -16.09
C ALA A 557 -4.52 -5.04 -14.95
N GLY A 558 -4.87 -6.28 -15.27
CA GLY A 558 -4.68 -7.41 -14.35
C GLY A 558 -3.20 -7.70 -14.09
N PRO A 559 -2.88 -8.56 -13.11
CA PRO A 559 -1.50 -8.86 -12.74
C PRO A 559 -0.74 -9.72 -13.76
N ASN A 560 -1.41 -10.34 -14.72
CA ASN A 560 -0.75 -11.25 -15.68
C ASN A 560 -0.06 -10.48 -16.81
N THR A 561 1.10 -10.98 -17.23
CA THR A 561 1.76 -10.55 -18.48
C THR A 561 1.63 -11.66 -19.54
N PRO A 562 1.79 -11.33 -20.84
CA PRO A 562 1.89 -12.35 -21.89
C PRO A 562 3.08 -13.29 -21.76
N LEU A 563 4.10 -12.96 -20.95
CA LEU A 563 5.27 -13.80 -20.71
C LEU A 563 4.96 -14.82 -19.60
N PRO A 564 4.87 -16.13 -19.90
CA PRO A 564 4.64 -17.15 -18.90
C PRO A 564 5.65 -17.06 -17.74
N GLY A 565 5.16 -17.20 -16.51
CA GLY A 565 5.98 -17.12 -15.32
C GLY A 565 6.28 -15.69 -14.84
N LEU A 566 5.92 -14.64 -15.58
CA LEU A 566 6.04 -13.25 -15.12
C LEU A 566 4.67 -12.66 -14.79
N VAL A 567 4.51 -12.20 -13.55
CA VAL A 567 3.33 -11.46 -13.10
C VAL A 567 3.73 -10.17 -12.39
N CYS A 568 2.83 -9.20 -12.36
CA CYS A 568 3.02 -7.89 -11.74
C CYS A 568 2.14 -7.77 -10.49
N THR A 569 2.63 -7.03 -9.50
CA THR A 569 1.89 -6.60 -8.30
C THR A 569 2.24 -5.15 -7.97
N GLY A 570 1.42 -4.49 -7.15
CA GLY A 570 1.61 -3.08 -6.79
C GLY A 570 0.59 -2.16 -7.45
N ASP A 571 0.95 -0.89 -7.54
CA ASP A 571 0.04 0.21 -7.89
C ASP A 571 -0.20 0.40 -9.39
N SER A 572 0.65 -0.17 -10.25
CA SER A 572 0.51 -0.11 -11.70
C SER A 572 -0.39 -1.20 -12.28
N VAL A 573 -0.95 -2.06 -11.43
CA VAL A 573 -1.92 -3.10 -11.78
C VAL A 573 -3.08 -3.05 -10.79
N TRP A 574 -4.18 -3.70 -11.15
CA TRP A 574 -5.38 -3.73 -10.32
C TRP A 574 -5.06 -4.26 -8.90
N PRO A 575 -5.62 -3.67 -7.82
CA PRO A 575 -6.66 -2.63 -7.78
C PRO A 575 -6.20 -1.18 -8.01
N GLY A 576 -4.90 -0.89 -7.94
CA GLY A 576 -4.36 0.44 -8.20
C GLY A 576 -3.61 1.08 -7.03
N ILE A 577 -3.64 2.41 -6.99
CA ILE A 577 -2.81 3.25 -6.13
C ILE A 577 -3.35 3.31 -4.68
N GLY A 578 -2.44 3.45 -3.72
CA GLY A 578 -2.76 3.63 -2.29
C GLY A 578 -2.48 2.38 -1.46
N VAL A 579 -2.11 2.56 -0.19
CA VAL A 579 -1.67 1.46 0.70
C VAL A 579 -2.67 0.28 0.77
N PRO A 580 -3.99 0.52 0.97
CA PRO A 580 -4.99 -0.55 0.92
C PRO A 580 -5.02 -1.31 -0.41
N ALA A 581 -5.00 -0.57 -1.54
CA ALA A 581 -5.08 -1.14 -2.88
C ALA A 581 -3.84 -1.97 -3.22
N VAL A 582 -2.64 -1.49 -2.89
CA VAL A 582 -1.40 -2.25 -3.14
C VAL A 582 -1.29 -3.49 -2.25
N ALA A 583 -1.77 -3.45 -1.00
CA ALA A 583 -1.85 -4.64 -0.15
C ALA A 583 -2.84 -5.68 -0.71
N ALA A 584 -3.98 -5.21 -1.24
CA ALA A 584 -4.94 -6.06 -1.95
C ALA A 584 -4.35 -6.65 -3.24
N SER A 585 -3.58 -5.88 -4.01
CA SER A 585 -2.84 -6.36 -5.19
C SER A 585 -1.86 -7.48 -4.81
N GLY A 586 -1.09 -7.29 -3.75
CA GLY A 586 -0.15 -8.30 -3.25
C GLY A 586 -0.84 -9.59 -2.82
N THR A 587 -2.02 -9.45 -2.18
CA THR A 587 -2.88 -10.56 -1.74
C THR A 587 -3.45 -11.34 -2.91
N LEU A 588 -3.98 -10.65 -3.93
CA LEU A 588 -4.51 -11.25 -5.15
C LEU A 588 -3.45 -12.13 -5.83
N VAL A 589 -2.22 -11.61 -5.98
CA VAL A 589 -1.11 -12.31 -6.61
C VAL A 589 -0.63 -13.51 -5.79
N ALA A 590 -0.60 -13.42 -4.46
CA ALA A 590 -0.31 -14.59 -3.63
C ALA A 590 -1.38 -15.69 -3.80
N ASN A 591 -2.65 -15.30 -3.81
CA ASN A 591 -3.79 -16.21 -3.87
C ASN A 591 -3.94 -16.92 -5.23
N MET A 592 -3.59 -16.26 -6.33
CA MET A 592 -3.62 -16.90 -7.66
C MET A 592 -2.55 -17.99 -7.81
N MET A 593 -1.47 -17.93 -7.03
CA MET A 593 -0.38 -18.89 -7.07
C MET A 593 -0.60 -20.14 -6.19
N VAL A 594 -1.73 -20.22 -5.48
CA VAL A 594 -2.10 -21.36 -4.65
C VAL A 594 -3.50 -21.90 -5.00
N SER A 595 -3.79 -23.11 -4.52
CA SER A 595 -5.11 -23.71 -4.75
C SER A 595 -6.20 -22.91 -4.00
N PRO A 596 -7.43 -22.83 -4.54
CA PRO A 596 -8.56 -22.18 -3.87
C PRO A 596 -8.79 -22.70 -2.44
N LEU A 597 -8.55 -23.99 -2.21
CA LEU A 597 -8.69 -24.61 -0.89
C LEU A 597 -7.66 -24.10 0.13
N LYS A 598 -6.42 -23.79 -0.29
CA LYS A 598 -5.42 -23.19 0.61
C LYS A 598 -5.85 -21.77 1.02
N GLN A 599 -6.32 -20.98 0.06
CA GLN A 599 -6.85 -19.64 0.33
C GLN A 599 -8.07 -19.70 1.26
N LEU A 600 -9.03 -20.58 1.00
CA LEU A 600 -10.21 -20.76 1.87
C LEU A 600 -9.84 -21.13 3.32
N ARG A 601 -8.81 -21.94 3.53
CA ARG A 601 -8.34 -22.26 4.89
C ARG A 601 -7.78 -21.04 5.60
N MET A 602 -7.04 -20.19 4.88
CA MET A 602 -6.51 -18.95 5.45
C MET A 602 -7.63 -17.95 5.74
N LEU A 603 -8.60 -17.80 4.83
CA LEU A 603 -9.78 -16.95 5.03
C LEU A 603 -10.54 -17.29 6.32
N LYS A 604 -10.65 -18.57 6.70
CA LYS A 604 -11.32 -18.99 7.94
C LYS A 604 -10.61 -18.54 9.22
N ASN A 605 -9.33 -18.20 9.13
CA ASN A 605 -8.51 -17.83 10.27
C ASN A 605 -8.32 -16.30 10.38
N ILE A 606 -8.92 -15.53 9.47
CA ILE A 606 -8.85 -14.07 9.46
C ILE A 606 -10.19 -13.53 9.93
N ASP A 607 -10.17 -12.72 10.98
CA ASP A 607 -11.34 -11.94 11.37
C ASP A 607 -11.50 -10.75 10.42
N PHE A 608 -12.49 -10.84 9.52
CA PHE A 608 -12.91 -9.76 8.62
C PHE A 608 -13.98 -8.85 9.21
N GLY A 609 -14.49 -9.18 10.40
CA GLY A 609 -15.46 -8.33 11.08
C GLY A 609 -16.92 -8.52 10.90
N GLY A 610 -17.34 -9.77 10.81
CA GLY A 610 -18.74 -10.05 10.53
C GLY A 610 -19.18 -9.63 9.13
N VAL A 611 -18.29 -9.07 8.30
CA VAL A 611 -18.54 -8.88 6.88
C VAL A 611 -18.20 -10.18 6.14
N GLY A 612 -19.12 -11.14 6.21
CA GLY A 612 -19.21 -12.24 5.25
C GLY A 612 -18.62 -13.60 5.65
N VAL A 613 -18.42 -13.88 6.93
CA VAL A 613 -18.41 -15.28 7.41
C VAL A 613 -19.42 -15.37 8.54
N GLY A 614 -20.62 -15.84 8.21
CA GLY A 614 -21.64 -16.14 9.21
C GLY A 614 -21.04 -17.12 10.22
N ALA A 615 -21.07 -16.74 11.48
CA ALA A 615 -20.96 -17.66 12.59
C ALA A 615 -22.27 -18.47 12.64
N GLU A 616 -22.35 -19.55 11.86
CA GLU A 616 -23.19 -20.74 12.13
C GLU A 616 -22.49 -22.00 11.61
#